data_AF-A0A6A5RJY0-F1
#
_entry.id   AF-A0A6A5RJY0-F1
#
_cell.length_a   1.000
_cell.length_b   1.000
_cell.length_c   1.000
_cell.angle_alpha   90.00
_cell.angle_beta   90.00
_cell.angle_gamma   90.00
#
_symmetry.space_group_name_H-M   'P 1'
#
loop_
_entity.id
_entity.type
_entity.pdbx_description
1 polymer ?
#
loop_
_entity_poly.entity_id
_entity_poly.type
_entity_poly.pdbx_seq_one_letter_code
_entity_poly.pdbx_strand_id
1 'polypeptide(L)'
;MKTVTYFAVIVAAIPAVWSLPAGLILRQFQVPTCGAETCLASTNGTFVAASASNSTDPYDLGKICSLPQEDVTRYVETVQPCIDGDAGKANCSVGAIYQYKDLLKTECAKSNKQVQWA
;
A
#
# COMPACT_ATOMS: atom_id res chain seq x y z
N MET A 1 49.03 45.30 29.88
CA MET A 1 47.90 44.34 29.96
C MET A 1 47.25 44.31 28.59
N LYS A 2 47.32 43.18 27.87
CA LYS A 2 46.76 43.01 26.51
C LYS A 2 45.51 42.14 26.62
N THR A 3 44.34 42.75 26.42
CA THR A 3 43.05 42.06 26.34
C THR A 3 42.94 41.36 24.99
N VAL A 4 42.88 40.02 25.02
CA VAL A 4 42.62 39.17 23.86
C VAL A 4 41.10 38.99 23.77
N THR A 5 40.51 39.51 22.70
CA THR A 5 39.08 39.40 22.40
C THR A 5 38.84 38.10 21.63
N TYR A 6 38.13 37.15 22.22
CA TYR A 6 37.70 35.91 21.55
C TYR A 6 36.35 36.14 20.86
N PHE A 7 36.32 36.06 19.53
CA PHE A 7 35.08 36.00 18.77
C PHE A 7 34.57 34.56 18.74
N ALA A 8 33.49 34.29 19.48
CA ALA A 8 32.76 33.03 19.39
C ALA A 8 31.86 33.04 18.14
N VAL A 9 32.24 32.28 17.11
CA VAL A 9 31.39 32.05 15.94
C VAL A 9 30.43 30.91 16.27
N ILE A 10 29.19 31.26 16.59
CA ILE A 10 28.11 30.28 16.79
C ILE A 10 27.56 29.95 15.40
N VAL A 11 28.01 28.84 14.82
CA VAL A 11 27.43 28.27 13.61
C VAL A 11 26.08 27.66 14.00
N ALA A 12 25.01 28.38 13.73
CA ALA A 12 23.65 27.84 13.84
C ALA A 12 23.46 26.76 12.78
N ALA A 13 23.47 25.49 13.20
CA ALA A 13 23.03 24.38 12.38
C ALA A 13 21.53 24.52 12.16
N ILE A 14 21.13 24.95 10.96
CA ILE A 14 19.74 24.94 10.53
C ILE A 14 19.36 23.47 10.37
N PRO A 15 18.34 22.94 11.08
CA PRO A 15 17.82 21.63 10.76
C PRO A 15 17.31 21.72 9.31
N ALA A 16 17.90 20.94 8.41
CA ALA A 16 17.36 20.71 7.10
C ALA A 16 16.02 19.99 7.29
N VAL A 17 14.96 20.77 7.49
CA VAL A 17 13.59 20.28 7.38
C VAL A 17 13.49 19.87 5.92
N TRP A 18 13.53 18.57 5.66
CA TRP A 18 13.18 18.03 4.36
C TRP A 18 11.73 18.42 4.09
N SER A 19 11.57 19.59 3.46
CA SER A 19 10.35 19.99 2.80
C SER A 19 10.11 18.98 1.68
N LEU A 20 9.45 17.87 2.02
CA LEU A 20 8.84 16.98 1.04
C LEU A 20 8.03 17.88 0.11
N PRO A 21 8.31 17.92 -1.20
CA PRO A 21 7.59 18.78 -2.10
C PRO A 21 6.13 18.32 -2.11
N ALA A 22 5.25 19.10 -1.46
CA ALA A 22 3.81 18.94 -1.48
C ALA A 22 3.19 19.27 -2.87
N GLY A 23 3.99 19.16 -3.94
CA GLY A 23 3.67 19.54 -5.31
C GLY A 23 3.41 18.35 -6.25
N LEU A 24 3.30 17.12 -5.74
CA LEU A 24 2.84 15.96 -6.53
C LEU A 24 1.33 15.80 -6.36
N ILE A 25 0.58 16.71 -6.95
CA ILE A 25 -0.87 16.56 -7.13
C ILE A 25 -1.13 15.41 -8.13
N LEU A 26 -1.90 14.41 -7.69
CA LEU A 26 -2.74 13.52 -8.50
C LEU A 26 -2.07 12.64 -9.57
N ARG A 27 -0.97 11.94 -9.26
CA ARG A 27 -1.06 10.51 -9.52
C ARG A 27 -1.77 9.97 -8.29
N GLN A 28 -3.05 9.60 -8.43
CA GLN A 28 -3.69 8.73 -7.46
C GLN A 28 -2.64 7.67 -7.12
N PHE A 29 -2.20 7.62 -5.87
CA PHE A 29 -1.17 6.69 -5.43
C PHE A 29 -1.84 5.31 -5.45
N GLN A 30 -2.03 4.79 -6.67
CA GLN A 30 -2.73 3.56 -6.92
C GLN A 30 -1.74 2.49 -6.48
N VAL A 31 -2.03 1.92 -5.32
CA VAL A 31 -1.17 0.91 -4.72
C VAL A 31 -1.04 -0.22 -5.74
N PRO A 32 0.18 -0.57 -6.18
CA PRO A 32 0.33 -1.63 -7.17
C PRO A 32 -0.24 -2.91 -6.57
N THR A 33 -1.12 -3.57 -7.33
CA THR A 33 -1.78 -4.83 -6.93
C THR A 33 -0.83 -6.03 -6.96
N CYS A 34 0.39 -5.83 -7.44
CA CYS A 34 1.44 -6.82 -7.49
C CYS A 34 0.99 -8.15 -8.11
N GLY A 35 0.28 -8.08 -9.25
CA GLY A 35 -0.13 -9.26 -9.99
C GLY A 35 -1.42 -9.92 -9.49
N ALA A 36 -2.13 -9.34 -8.50
CA ALA A 36 -3.41 -9.87 -8.00
C ALA A 36 -4.42 -10.14 -9.13
N GLU A 37 -4.47 -9.25 -10.13
CA GLU A 37 -5.33 -9.36 -11.31
C GLU A 37 -5.09 -10.63 -12.13
N THR A 38 -3.89 -11.20 -12.07
CA THR A 38 -3.54 -12.45 -12.77
C THR A 38 -4.33 -13.63 -12.20
N CYS A 39 -4.58 -13.64 -10.90
CA CYS A 39 -5.41 -14.67 -10.24
C CYS A 39 -6.90 -14.42 -10.45
N LEU A 40 -7.27 -13.24 -10.95
CA LEU A 40 -8.64 -12.83 -11.26
C LEU A 40 -8.91 -12.82 -12.77
N ALA A 41 -8.06 -13.51 -13.56
CA ALA A 41 -8.16 -13.50 -15.02
C ALA A 41 -9.51 -14.03 -15.54
N SER A 42 -10.11 -15.01 -14.84
CA SER A 42 -11.44 -15.54 -15.18
C SER A 42 -12.56 -14.51 -15.08
N THR A 43 -12.30 -13.40 -14.39
CA THR A 43 -13.23 -12.29 -14.13
C THR A 43 -12.66 -10.97 -14.65
N ASN A 44 -11.87 -11.03 -15.73
CA ASN A 44 -11.24 -9.88 -16.39
C ASN A 44 -10.40 -9.02 -15.43
N GLY A 45 -9.71 -9.64 -14.48
CA GLY A 45 -8.87 -8.95 -13.51
C GLY A 45 -9.62 -8.33 -12.32
N THR A 46 -10.91 -8.59 -12.18
CA THR A 46 -11.73 -8.07 -11.08
C THR A 46 -12.17 -9.17 -10.12
N PHE A 47 -12.30 -8.86 -8.84
CA PHE A 47 -12.83 -9.79 -7.86
C PHE A 47 -14.36 -9.74 -7.85
N VAL A 48 -15.01 -10.87 -8.12
CA VAL A 48 -16.46 -11.01 -7.94
C VAL A 48 -16.68 -11.58 -6.55
N ALA A 49 -17.32 -10.82 -5.66
CA ALA A 49 -17.70 -11.26 -4.33
C ALA A 49 -18.96 -12.15 -4.39
N ALA A 50 -19.14 -13.10 -3.46
CA ALA A 50 -20.38 -13.89 -3.44
C ALA A 50 -21.55 -13.07 -2.90
N SER A 51 -21.27 -12.16 -1.97
CA SER A 51 -22.29 -11.34 -1.33
C SER A 51 -22.55 -9.99 -2.02
N ALA A 52 -21.73 -9.60 -3.00
CA ALA A 52 -21.92 -8.35 -3.74
C ALA A 52 -22.05 -8.60 -5.24
N SER A 53 -23.12 -8.07 -5.83
CA SER A 53 -23.45 -8.21 -7.26
C SER A 53 -22.46 -7.54 -8.21
N ASN A 54 -21.49 -6.79 -7.69
CA ASN A 54 -20.59 -5.95 -8.47
C ASN A 54 -19.14 -6.46 -8.38
N SER A 55 -18.49 -6.55 -9.54
CA SER A 55 -17.05 -6.71 -9.65
C SER A 55 -16.30 -5.61 -8.87
N THR A 56 -15.30 -6.02 -8.11
CA THR A 56 -14.44 -5.17 -7.30
C THR A 56 -13.05 -5.17 -7.89
N ASP A 57 -12.53 -3.99 -8.18
CA ASP A 57 -11.18 -3.86 -8.70
C ASP A 57 -10.17 -4.16 -7.58
N PRO A 58 -9.13 -5.00 -7.81
CA PRO A 58 -8.06 -5.25 -6.83
C PRO A 58 -7.31 -3.98 -6.37
N TYR A 59 -7.36 -2.88 -7.16
CA TYR A 59 -6.82 -1.57 -6.78
C TYR A 59 -7.70 -0.82 -5.75
N ASP A 60 -9.00 -1.15 -5.66
CA ASP A 60 -9.96 -0.48 -4.77
C ASP A 60 -10.03 -1.20 -3.42
N LEU A 61 -8.97 -1.01 -2.61
CA LEU A 61 -8.86 -1.59 -1.28
C LEU A 61 -10.04 -1.21 -0.38
N GLY A 62 -10.58 0.01 -0.51
CA GLY A 62 -11.73 0.47 0.28
C GLY A 62 -12.98 -0.33 -0.04
N LYS A 63 -13.25 -0.60 -1.32
CA LYS A 63 -14.38 -1.44 -1.75
C LYS A 63 -14.19 -2.89 -1.34
N ILE A 64 -12.98 -3.45 -1.45
CA ILE A 64 -12.66 -4.80 -0.94
C ILE A 64 -12.98 -4.89 0.55
N CYS A 65 -12.47 -3.94 1.33
CA CYS A 65 -12.64 -3.92 2.79
C CYS A 65 -14.07 -3.58 3.25
N SER A 66 -14.93 -3.11 2.35
CA SER A 66 -16.36 -2.91 2.62
C SER A 66 -17.18 -4.20 2.49
N LEU A 67 -16.59 -5.26 1.92
CA LEU A 67 -17.25 -6.57 1.79
C LEU A 67 -17.39 -7.29 3.14
N PRO A 68 -18.28 -8.29 3.24
CA PRO A 68 -18.31 -9.22 4.37
C PRO A 68 -16.96 -9.90 4.59
N GLN A 69 -16.68 -10.29 5.84
CA GLN A 69 -15.38 -10.87 6.23
C GLN A 69 -15.01 -12.11 5.40
N GLU A 70 -16.01 -12.94 5.07
CA GLU A 70 -15.85 -14.11 4.22
C GLU A 70 -15.32 -13.77 2.82
N ASP A 71 -15.82 -12.70 2.19
CA ASP A 71 -15.39 -12.28 0.86
C ASP A 71 -14.03 -11.59 0.90
N VAL A 72 -13.71 -10.85 1.98
CA VAL A 72 -12.35 -10.32 2.19
C VAL A 72 -11.34 -11.46 2.33
N THR A 73 -11.69 -12.50 3.10
CA THR A 73 -10.83 -13.67 3.29
C THR A 73 -10.64 -14.40 1.97
N ARG A 74 -11.72 -14.64 1.22
CA ARG A 74 -11.68 -15.26 -0.10
C ARG A 74 -10.84 -14.45 -1.09
N TYR A 75 -10.96 -13.12 -1.07
CA TYR A 75 -10.14 -12.25 -1.91
C TYR A 75 -8.66 -12.53 -1.64
N VAL A 76 -8.24 -12.47 -0.38
CA VAL A 76 -6.84 -12.70 0.04
C VAL A 76 -6.35 -14.08 -0.39
N GLU A 77 -7.11 -15.14 -0.11
CA GLU A 77 -6.77 -16.51 -0.51
C GLU A 77 -6.65 -16.65 -2.04
N THR A 78 -7.48 -15.93 -2.80
CA THR A 78 -7.46 -15.98 -4.26
C THR A 78 -6.24 -15.29 -4.84
N VAL A 79 -5.91 -14.08 -4.35
CA VAL A 79 -4.85 -13.26 -4.96
C VAL A 79 -3.45 -13.56 -4.41
N GLN A 80 -3.36 -14.11 -3.19
CA GLN A 80 -2.10 -14.43 -2.55
C GLN A 80 -1.12 -15.24 -3.43
N PRO A 81 -1.50 -16.36 -4.06
CA PRO A 81 -0.56 -17.13 -4.87
C PRO A 81 -0.01 -16.36 -6.08
N CYS A 82 -0.75 -15.40 -6.63
CA CYS A 82 -0.24 -14.55 -7.71
C CYS A 82 0.69 -13.44 -7.20
N ILE A 83 0.37 -12.85 -6.04
CA ILE A 83 1.21 -11.83 -5.41
C ILE A 83 2.55 -12.41 -4.95
N ASP A 84 2.54 -13.62 -4.38
CA ASP A 84 3.76 -14.29 -3.91
C ASP A 84 4.49 -15.09 -5.01
N GLY A 85 3.81 -15.32 -6.13
CA GLY A 85 4.29 -16.06 -7.28
C GLY A 85 5.07 -15.21 -8.29
N ASP A 86 5.22 -15.75 -9.49
CA ASP A 86 6.01 -15.12 -10.56
C ASP A 86 5.37 -13.80 -11.04
N ALA A 87 4.04 -13.71 -11.05
CA ALA A 87 3.32 -12.49 -11.43
C ALA A 87 3.66 -11.32 -10.51
N GLY A 88 3.62 -11.53 -9.19
CA GLY A 88 3.98 -10.49 -8.23
C GLY A 88 5.46 -10.13 -8.27
N LYS A 89 6.35 -11.11 -8.43
CA LYS A 89 7.80 -10.85 -8.58
C LYS A 89 8.16 -10.11 -9.87
N ALA A 90 7.40 -10.33 -10.94
CA ALA A 90 7.59 -9.64 -12.21
C ALA A 90 7.08 -8.19 -12.17
N ASN A 91 5.98 -7.94 -11.46
CA ASN A 91 5.32 -6.62 -11.44
C ASN A 91 5.72 -5.74 -10.24
N CYS A 92 6.20 -6.32 -9.15
CA CYS A 92 6.53 -5.61 -7.91
C CYS A 92 7.88 -6.03 -7.33
N SER A 93 8.53 -5.09 -6.64
CA SER A 93 9.62 -5.42 -5.71
C SER A 93 9.07 -6.14 -4.48
N VAL A 94 9.93 -6.86 -3.76
CA VAL A 94 9.58 -7.51 -2.48
C VAL A 94 9.01 -6.50 -1.48
N GLY A 95 9.58 -5.27 -1.44
CA GLY A 95 9.08 -4.20 -0.58
C GLY A 95 7.69 -3.71 -0.98
N ALA A 96 7.40 -3.62 -2.28
CA ALA A 96 6.07 -3.23 -2.77
C ALA A 96 5.00 -4.31 -2.48
N ILE A 97 5.36 -5.60 -2.59
CA ILE A 97 4.49 -6.71 -2.18
C ILE A 97 4.15 -6.59 -0.69
N TYR A 98 5.16 -6.37 0.16
CA TYR A 98 4.95 -6.19 1.60
C TYR A 98 4.05 -4.98 1.88
N GLN A 99 4.30 -3.85 1.23
CA GLN A 99 3.47 -2.64 1.38
C GLN A 99 2.03 -2.87 0.95
N TYR A 100 1.79 -3.57 -0.17
CA TYR A 100 0.42 -3.91 -0.60
C TYR A 100 -0.29 -4.74 0.47
N LYS A 101 0.37 -5.79 0.97
CA LYS A 101 -0.17 -6.67 2.00
C LYS A 101 -0.51 -5.92 3.30
N ASP A 102 0.38 -5.02 3.72
CA ASP A 102 0.24 -4.20 4.92
C ASP A 102 -0.85 -3.12 4.76
N LEU A 103 -0.92 -2.49 3.58
CA LEU A 103 -1.95 -1.50 3.25
C LEU A 103 -3.34 -2.13 3.23
N LEU A 104 -3.52 -3.29 2.57
CA LEU A 104 -4.82 -3.98 2.57
C LEU A 104 -5.25 -4.31 4.01
N LYS A 105 -4.32 -4.80 4.84
CA LYS A 105 -4.59 -5.08 6.25
C LYS A 105 -5.00 -3.82 7.03
N THR A 106 -4.27 -2.72 6.83
CA THR A 106 -4.53 -1.44 7.50
C THR A 106 -5.87 -0.83 7.07
N GLU A 107 -6.18 -0.83 5.78
CA GLU A 107 -7.46 -0.33 5.27
C GLU A 107 -8.63 -1.18 5.77
N CYS A 108 -8.49 -2.50 5.77
CA CYS A 108 -9.52 -3.42 6.24
C CYS A 108 -9.78 -3.32 7.73
N ALA A 109 -8.76 -3.04 8.53
CA ALA A 109 -8.91 -2.82 9.97
C ALA A 109 -9.82 -1.62 10.28
N LYS A 110 -9.84 -0.56 9.45
CA LYS A 110 -10.75 0.59 9.62
C LYS A 110 -12.22 0.20 9.53
N SER A 111 -12.53 -0.87 8.78
CA SER A 111 -13.87 -1.43 8.61
C SER A 111 -14.14 -2.62 9.53
N ASN A 112 -13.35 -2.81 10.59
CA ASN A 112 -13.39 -3.96 11.49
C ASN A 112 -13.26 -5.31 10.76
N LYS A 113 -12.50 -5.36 9.67
CA LYS A 113 -12.17 -6.58 8.92
C LYS A 113 -10.76 -7.05 9.27
N GLN A 114 -10.58 -8.36 9.19
CA GLN A 114 -9.28 -9.01 9.39
C GLN A 114 -8.74 -9.50 8.05
N VAL A 115 -7.44 -9.27 7.84
CA VAL A 115 -6.70 -9.75 6.67
C VAL A 115 -5.56 -10.61 7.19
N GLN A 116 -5.56 -11.88 6.78
CA GLN A 116 -4.53 -12.84 7.11
C GLN A 116 -3.87 -13.34 5.83
N TRP A 117 -2.61 -13.00 5.65
CA TRP A 117 -1.76 -13.56 4.61
C TRP A 117 -1.09 -14.82 5.16
N ALA A 118 -1.06 -15.90 4.38
CA ALA A 118 -0.34 -17.13 4.73
C ALA A 118 1.19 -16.98 4.60
#